data_AF-A0A9D8S0X2-F1
#
_entry.id   AF-A0A9D8S0X2-F1
#
_cell.length_a   1.000
_cell.length_b   1.000
_cell.length_c   1.000
_cell.angle_alpha   90.00
_cell.angle_beta   90.00
_cell.angle_gamma   90.00
#
_symmetry.space_group_name_H-M   'P 1'
#
loop_
_entity.id
_entity.type
_entity.pdbx_description
1 polymer ?
#
loop_
_entity_poly.entity_id
_entity_poly.type
_entity_poly.pdbx_seq_one_letter_code
_entity_poly.pdbx_strand_id
1 'polypeptide(L)'
;MCEHCKQKTKERSEKEHRDMINRLSRIEGQIRGIKGMVEKDAYCTDILIQVAAVNAALNSFNRVLLADHIKTCVTQDIRDGREETVDELIATIKKLMK
;
A
#
# COMPACT_ATOMS: atom_id res chain seq x y z
N MET A 1 0.45 11.92 29.25
CA MET A 1 0.02 10.67 28.55
C MET A 1 -1.14 11.07 27.65
N CYS A 2 -0.89 11.30 26.35
CA CYS A 2 -1.87 11.91 25.44
C CYS A 2 -2.89 10.87 24.96
N GLU A 3 -4.18 11.17 25.09
CA GLU A 3 -5.33 10.30 24.80
C GLU A 3 -5.56 10.01 23.30
N HIS A 4 -4.80 10.61 22.39
CA HIS A 4 -5.02 10.52 20.94
C HIS A 4 -4.31 9.35 20.23
N CYS A 5 -3.54 8.52 20.95
CA CYS A 5 -2.80 7.40 20.36
C CYS A 5 -3.65 6.14 20.04
N LYS A 6 -4.99 6.19 20.13
CA LYS A 6 -5.88 5.01 20.01
C LYS A 6 -6.55 4.81 18.64
N GLN A 7 -6.49 5.78 17.72
CA GLN A 7 -7.13 5.63 16.40
C GLN A 7 -6.10 5.74 15.27
N LYS A 8 -5.47 4.61 14.92
CA LYS A 8 -4.64 4.47 13.70
C LYS A 8 -5.49 4.32 12.42
N THR A 9 -6.70 4.88 12.44
CA THR A 9 -7.69 4.73 11.37
C THR A 9 -7.91 6.10 10.72
N LYS A 10 -7.70 6.17 9.42
CA LYS A 10 -8.03 7.35 8.60
C LYS A 10 -9.44 7.18 8.04
N GLU A 11 -10.31 8.17 8.26
CA GLU A 11 -11.54 8.31 7.49
C GLU A 11 -11.17 8.73 6.05
N ARG A 12 -11.62 7.94 5.07
CA ARG A 12 -11.27 8.13 3.66
C ARG A 12 -12.49 8.62 2.90
N SER A 13 -12.27 9.44 1.88
CA SER A 13 -13.35 9.76 0.95
C SER A 13 -13.83 8.50 0.23
N GLU A 14 -15.12 8.46 -0.14
CA GLU A 14 -15.69 7.36 -0.92
C GLU A 14 -14.90 7.07 -2.20
N LYS A 15 -14.39 8.12 -2.85
CA LYS A 15 -13.56 7.99 -4.05
C LYS A 15 -12.22 7.32 -3.72
N GLU A 16 -11.51 7.78 -2.69
CA GLU A 16 -10.24 7.20 -2.26
C GLU A 16 -10.40 5.73 -1.88
N HIS A 17 -11.40 5.42 -1.06
CA HIS A 17 -11.68 4.06 -0.63
C HIS A 17 -11.95 3.14 -1.83
N ARG A 18 -12.85 3.54 -2.74
CA ARG A 18 -13.15 2.78 -3.95
C ARG A 18 -11.95 2.59 -4.86
N ASP A 19 -11.14 3.64 -5.07
CA ASP A 19 -9.95 3.57 -5.93
C ASP A 19 -8.90 2.60 -5.36
N MET A 20 -8.72 2.57 -4.03
CA MET A 20 -7.84 1.63 -3.34
C MET A 20 -8.33 0.20 -3.45
N ILE A 21 -9.62 -0.05 -3.15
CA ILE A 21 -10.23 -1.38 -3.24
C ILE A 21 -10.12 -1.92 -4.67
N ASN A 22 -10.44 -1.11 -5.68
CA ASN A 22 -10.34 -1.52 -7.08
C ASN A 22 -8.93 -1.97 -7.48
N ARG A 23 -7.89 -1.31 -6.97
CA ARG A 23 -6.49 -1.71 -7.22
C ARG A 23 -6.16 -3.03 -6.54
N LEU A 24 -6.57 -3.21 -5.30
CA LEU A 24 -6.36 -4.43 -4.54
C LEU A 24 -7.11 -5.63 -5.17
N SER A 25 -8.36 -5.45 -5.61
CA SER A 25 -9.12 -6.49 -6.29
C SER A 25 -8.48 -6.94 -7.61
N ARG A 26 -7.83 -6.03 -8.34
CA ARG A 26 -7.03 -6.38 -9.53
C ARG A 26 -5.80 -7.21 -9.16
N ILE A 27 -5.05 -6.80 -8.13
CA ILE A 27 -3.88 -7.53 -7.62
C ILE A 27 -4.29 -8.93 -7.14
N GLU A 28 -5.40 -9.04 -6.43
CA GLU A 28 -5.97 -10.33 -5.99
C GLU A 28 -6.31 -11.23 -7.20
N GLY A 29 -6.88 -10.66 -8.27
CA GLY A 29 -7.11 -11.38 -9.52
C GLY A 29 -5.82 -11.93 -10.13
N GLN A 30 -4.74 -11.16 -10.12
CA GLN A 30 -3.43 -11.62 -10.60
C GLN A 30 -2.87 -12.76 -9.73
N ILE A 31 -2.98 -12.66 -8.40
CA ILE A 31 -2.56 -13.72 -7.47
C ILE A 31 -3.34 -15.01 -7.72
N ARG A 32 -4.66 -14.92 -7.91
CA ARG A 32 -5.50 -16.06 -8.30
C ARG A 32 -5.07 -16.66 -9.65
N GLY A 33 -4.68 -15.82 -10.61
CA GLY A 33 -4.11 -16.24 -11.88
C GLY A 33 -2.84 -17.07 -11.70
N ILE A 34 -1.89 -16.57 -10.90
CA ILE A 34 -0.63 -17.28 -10.58
C ILE A 34 -0.92 -18.63 -9.93
N LYS A 35 -1.84 -18.68 -8.95
CA LYS A 35 -2.26 -19.94 -8.33
C LYS A 35 -2.76 -20.94 -9.39
N GLY A 36 -3.62 -20.50 -10.30
CA GLY A 36 -4.13 -21.34 -11.38
C GLY A 36 -3.05 -21.76 -12.40
N MET A 37 -1.96 -21.00 -12.54
CA MET A 37 -0.81 -21.43 -13.36
C MET A 37 -0.05 -22.57 -12.69
N VAL A 38 0.16 -22.50 -11.38
CA VAL A 38 0.80 -23.58 -10.61
C VAL A 38 -0.05 -24.86 -10.65
N GLU A 39 -1.37 -24.73 -10.47
CA GLU A 39 -2.30 -25.88 -10.52
C GLU A 39 -2.34 -26.58 -11.89
N LYS A 40 -1.86 -25.92 -12.95
CA LYS A 40 -1.82 -26.44 -14.32
C LYS A 40 -0.40 -26.80 -14.77
N ASP A 41 0.56 -26.86 -13.85
CA ASP A 41 1.97 -27.14 -14.13
C ASP A 41 2.55 -26.23 -15.22
N ALA A 42 2.15 -24.95 -15.24
CA ALA A 42 2.64 -23.98 -16.21
C ALA A 42 4.14 -23.74 -16.09
N TYR A 43 4.76 -23.30 -17.20
CA TYR A 43 6.20 -23.09 -17.27
C TYR A 43 6.68 -22.04 -16.25
N CYS A 44 7.75 -22.37 -15.53
CA CYS A 44 8.25 -21.56 -14.42
C CYS A 44 8.55 -20.11 -14.83
N THR A 45 9.10 -19.89 -16.02
CA THR A 45 9.42 -18.54 -16.51
C THR A 45 8.17 -17.68 -16.67
N ASP A 46 7.06 -18.25 -17.13
CA ASP A 46 5.80 -17.52 -17.27
C ASP A 46 5.22 -17.14 -15.91
N ILE A 47 5.33 -18.04 -14.93
CA ILE A 47 4.93 -17.78 -13.54
C ILE A 47 5.77 -16.63 -12.97
N LEU A 48 7.09 -16.63 -13.18
CA LEU A 48 7.99 -15.56 -12.72
C LEU A 48 7.62 -14.20 -13.33
N ILE A 49 7.24 -14.16 -14.61
CA ILE A 49 6.76 -12.93 -15.26
C ILE A 49 5.48 -12.42 -14.60
N GLN A 50 4.53 -13.29 -14.28
CA GLN A 50 3.30 -12.88 -13.58
C GLN A 50 3.57 -12.42 -12.14
N VAL A 51 4.47 -13.08 -11.41
CA VAL A 51 4.91 -12.63 -10.08
C VAL A 51 5.53 -11.23 -10.17
N ALA A 52 6.38 -10.96 -11.17
CA ALA A 52 6.95 -9.64 -11.39
C ALA A 52 5.87 -8.58 -11.68
N ALA A 53 4.82 -8.93 -12.44
CA ALA A 53 3.68 -8.05 -12.70
C ALA A 53 2.89 -7.73 -11.42
N VAL A 54 2.68 -8.71 -10.53
CA VAL A 54 2.05 -8.49 -9.22
C VAL A 54 2.90 -7.57 -8.34
N ASN A 55 4.22 -7.79 -8.29
CA ASN A 55 5.13 -6.93 -7.54
C ASN A 55 5.10 -5.48 -8.06
N ALA A 56 5.08 -5.29 -9.38
CA ALA A 56 4.93 -3.96 -9.98
C ALA A 56 3.61 -3.29 -9.60
N ALA A 57 2.51 -4.05 -9.58
CA ALA A 57 1.19 -3.54 -9.19
C ALA A 57 1.14 -3.16 -7.69
N LEU A 58 1.72 -3.99 -6.81
CA LEU A 58 1.87 -3.69 -5.38
C LEU A 58 2.72 -2.44 -5.14
N ASN A 59 3.86 -2.32 -5.83
CA ASN A 59 4.70 -1.13 -5.76
C ASN A 59 3.98 0.13 -6.23
N SER A 60 3.18 0.03 -7.30
CA SER A 60 2.34 1.13 -7.78
C SER A 60 1.29 1.53 -6.74
N PHE A 61 0.63 0.56 -6.10
CA PHE A 61 -0.32 0.81 -5.00
C PHE A 61 0.36 1.50 -3.81
N ASN A 62 1.51 1.00 -3.37
CA ASN A 62 2.27 1.56 -2.25
C ASN A 62 2.65 3.03 -2.49
N ARG A 63 3.07 3.39 -3.71
CA ARG A 63 3.39 4.78 -4.07
C ARG A 63 2.18 5.71 -3.93
N VAL A 64 1.00 5.27 -4.37
CA VAL A 64 -0.23 6.05 -4.26
C VAL A 64 -0.62 6.24 -2.78
N LEU A 65 -0.60 5.15 -2.00
CA LEU A 65 -0.93 5.19 -0.58
C LEU A 65 0.02 6.08 0.22
N LEU A 66 1.33 5.97 -0.04
CA LEU A 66 2.35 6.79 0.63
C LEU A 66 2.20 8.27 0.27
N ALA A 67 2.00 8.58 -1.01
CA ALA A 67 1.81 9.96 -1.46
C ALA A 67 0.57 10.61 -0.81
N ASP A 68 -0.52 9.85 -0.70
CA ASP A 68 -1.74 10.31 -0.03
C ASP A 68 -1.52 10.53 1.48
N HIS A 69 -0.86 9.60 2.17
CA HIS A 69 -0.51 9.73 3.58
C HIS A 69 0.35 10.97 3.88
N ILE A 70 1.34 11.25 3.03
CA ILE A 70 2.21 12.44 3.16
C ILE A 70 1.39 13.73 2.99
N LYS A 71 0.54 13.78 1.96
CA LYS A 71 -0.25 14.98 1.62
C LYS A 71 -1.38 15.27 2.60
N THR A 72 -1.82 14.27 3.37
CA THR A 72 -2.96 14.38 4.29
C THR A 72 -2.49 14.31 5.74
N CYS A 73 -2.28 13.11 6.28
CA CYS A 73 -1.96 12.88 7.68
C CYS A 73 -0.69 13.63 8.12
N VAL A 74 0.43 13.43 7.44
CA VAL A 74 1.73 14.01 7.82
C VAL A 74 1.69 15.54 7.70
N THR A 75 1.13 16.07 6.61
CA THR A 75 1.04 17.52 6.41
C THR A 75 0.14 18.17 7.48
N GLN A 76 -0.96 17.51 7.87
CA GLN A 76 -1.84 18.01 8.93
C GLN A 76 -1.17 17.96 10.31
N ASP A 77 -0.51 16.85 10.64
CA ASP A 77 0.22 16.68 11.89
C ASP A 77 1.32 17.74 12.06
N ILE A 78 2.09 18.03 11.00
CA ILE A 78 3.10 19.10 11.01
C ILE A 78 2.46 20.46 11.29
N ARG A 79 1.31 20.77 10.66
CA ARG A 79 0.58 22.03 10.90
C ARG A 79 0.08 22.16 12.33
N ASP A 80 -0.24 21.03 12.95
CA ASP A 80 -0.70 20.96 14.34
C ASP A 80 0.46 20.86 15.35
N GLY A 81 1.71 20.95 14.90
CA GLY A 81 2.91 20.89 15.75
C GLY A 81 3.31 19.49 16.21
N ARG A 82 2.76 18.43 15.59
CA ARG A 82 3.07 17.01 15.87
C ARG A 82 4.17 16.49 14.94
N GLU A 83 5.42 16.87 15.21
CA GLU A 83 6.57 16.50 14.37
C GLU A 83 6.94 14.99 14.47
N GLU A 84 6.48 14.28 15.49
CA GLU A 84 6.74 12.84 15.67
C GLU A 84 6.24 11.96 14.50
N THR A 85 5.26 12.46 13.74
CA THR A 85 4.73 11.82 12.52
C THR A 85 5.83 11.64 11.45
N VAL A 86 6.82 12.54 11.42
CA VAL A 86 7.92 12.51 10.45
C VAL A 86 8.87 11.36 10.73
N ASP A 87 9.15 11.09 12.01
CA ASP A 87 9.97 9.96 12.42
C ASP A 87 9.27 8.63 12.10
N GLU A 88 7.95 8.54 12.30
CA GLU A 88 7.15 7.37 11.89
C GLU A 88 7.20 7.16 10.36
N LEU A 89 7.09 8.24 9.59
CA LEU A 89 7.21 8.18 8.13
C LEU A 89 8.60 7.69 7.71
N ILE A 90 9.69 8.21 8.29
CA ILE A 90 11.06 7.78 8.01
C ILE A 90 11.24 6.30 8.33
N ALA A 91 10.74 5.85 9.48
CA ALA A 91 10.79 4.44 9.88
C ALA A 91 10.02 3.54 8.90
N THR A 92 8.89 4.02 8.39
CA THR A 92 8.07 3.30 7.40
C THR A 92 8.78 3.23 6.05
N ILE A 93 9.31 4.33 5.53
CA ILE A 93 10.07 4.37 4.26
C ILE A 93 11.27 3.42 4.31
N LYS A 94 12.01 3.38 5.43
CA LYS A 94 13.13 2.44 5.62
C LYS A 94 12.71 0.98 5.50
N LYS A 95 11.48 0.61 5.86
CA LYS A 95 10.95 -0.76 5.69
C LYS A 95 10.56 -1.05 4.25
N LEU A 96 10.10 -0.05 3.52
CA LEU A 96 9.66 -0.18 2.12
C LEU A 96 10.82 -0.17 1.11
N MET A 97 12.01 0.28 1.51
CA MET A 97 13.22 0.31 0.68
C MET A 97 14.15 -0.89 0.89
N LYS A 98 13.75 -1.88 1.70
CA LYS A 98 14.42 -3.17 1.79
C LYS A 98 13.92 -4.10 0.69
#